data_AF-A0A2P8AVR0-F1
#
_entry.id   AF-A0A2P8AVR0-F1
#
_cell.length_a   1.000
_cell.length_b   1.000
_cell.length_c   1.000
_cell.angle_alpha   90.00
_cell.angle_beta   90.00
_cell.angle_gamma   90.00
#
_symmetry.space_group_name_H-M   'P 1'
#
loop_
_entity.id
_entity.type
_entity.pdbx_description
1 polymer ?
#
loop_
_entity_poly.entity_id
_entity_poly.type
_entity_poly.pdbx_seq_one_letter_code
_entity_poly.pdbx_strand_id
1 'polypeptide(L)' 'MTDPEQSRRQQEQALERGEVYQDVEGRRTEDPATGAAHADSEADRNVEHLRRGEVGPGVPEE' A
#
# COMPACT_ATOMS: atom_id res chain seq x y z
N MET A 1 -8.44 -23.68 16.03
CA MET A 1 -8.02 -22.26 16.05
C MET A 1 -6.84 -22.15 15.11
N THR A 2 -6.97 -21.37 14.05
CA THR A 2 -5.86 -21.10 13.14
C THR A 2 -4.86 -20.23 13.87
N ASP A 3 -3.58 -20.58 13.76
CA ASP A 3 -2.51 -19.81 14.39
C ASP A 3 -2.48 -18.37 13.81
N PRO A 4 -2.37 -17.32 14.64
CA PRO A 4 -2.35 -15.94 14.16
C PRO A 4 -1.19 -15.67 13.19
N GLU A 5 -0.05 -16.35 13.32
CA GLU A 5 1.05 -16.25 12.35
C GLU A 5 0.67 -16.88 11.01
N GLN A 6 -0.06 -17.99 11.02
CA GLN A 6 -0.56 -18.62 9.79
C GLN A 6 -1.57 -17.73 9.07
N SER A 7 -2.44 -17.04 9.80
CA SER A 7 -3.39 -16.08 9.22
C SER A 7 -2.68 -14.88 8.60
N ARG A 8 -1.63 -14.36 9.26
CA ARG A 8 -0.82 -13.27 8.73
C ARG A 8 -0.11 -13.66 7.43
N ARG A 9 0.53 -14.82 7.39
CA ARG A 9 1.24 -15.32 6.20
C ARG A 9 0.30 -15.51 5.00
N GLN A 10 -0.94 -15.95 5.24
CA GLN A 10 -1.94 -16.09 4.17
C GLN A 10 -2.31 -14.74 3.56
N GLN A 11 -2.50 -13.70 4.38
CA GLN A 11 -2.77 -12.36 3.86
C GLN A 11 -1.57 -11.73 3.16
N GLU A 12 -0.34 -12.01 3.61
CA GLU A 12 0.88 -11.58 2.91
C GLU A 12 0.97 -12.24 1.52
N GLN A 13 0.66 -13.54 1.41
CA GLN A 13 0.58 -14.21 0.11
C GLN A 13 -0.53 -13.65 -0.79
N ALA A 14 -1.68 -13.29 -0.20
CA ALA A 14 -2.78 -12.68 -0.94
C ALA A 14 -2.40 -11.29 -1.50
N LEU A 15 -1.60 -10.51 -0.75
CA LEU A 15 -1.02 -9.26 -1.25
C LEU A 15 -0.06 -9.50 -2.42
N GLU A 16 0.87 -10.45 -2.29
CA GLU A 16 1.83 -10.77 -3.35
C GLU A 16 1.14 -11.26 -4.64
N ARG A 17 -0.01 -11.93 -4.50
CA ARG A 17 -0.84 -12.40 -5.63
C ARG A 17 -1.78 -11.34 -6.20
N GLY A 18 -1.94 -10.20 -5.53
CA GLY A 18 -2.91 -9.17 -5.90
C GLY A 18 -4.36 -9.54 -5.61
N GLU A 19 -4.59 -10.50 -4.70
CA GLU A 19 -5.92 -10.88 -4.20
C GLU A 19 -6.42 -9.91 -3.10
N VAL A 20 -5.48 -9.22 -2.45
CA VAL A 20 -5.72 -8.18 -1.46
C VAL A 20 -4.94 -6.93 -1.86
N TYR A 21 -5.52 -5.76 -1.58
CA TYR A 21 -4.92 -4.45 -1.74
C TYR A 21 -4.60 -3.87 -0.37
N GLN A 22 -3.48 -3.16 -0.24
CA GLN A 22 -3.09 -2.47 0.99
C GLN A 22 -2.77 -1.00 0.69
N ASP A 23 -3.31 -0.10 1.52
CA ASP A 23 -2.99 1.33 1.44
C ASP A 23 -1.75 1.71 2.27
N VAL A 24 -1.30 2.96 2.12
CA VAL A 24 -0.16 3.53 2.85
C VAL A 24 -0.36 3.57 4.37
N GLU A 25 -1.59 3.51 4.87
CA GLU A 25 -1.93 3.42 6.30
C GLU A 25 -1.93 1.96 6.80
N GLY A 26 -1.65 1.00 5.92
CA GLY A 26 -1.58 -0.43 6.21
C GLY A 26 -2.93 -1.13 6.20
N ARG A 27 -4.04 -0.45 5.89
CA ARG A 27 -5.38 -1.05 5.83
C ARG A 27 -5.50 -1.91 4.59
N ARG A 28 -6.17 -3.06 4.72
CA ARG A 28 -6.31 -4.07 3.67
C ARG A 28 -7.75 -4.19 3.19
N THR A 29 -7.93 -4.45 1.89
CA THR A 29 -9.24 -4.72 1.27
C THR A 29 -9.11 -5.78 0.17
N GLU A 30 -10.12 -6.62 0.02
CA GLU A 30 -10.26 -7.56 -1.12
C GLU A 30 -11.07 -6.93 -2.26
N ASP A 31 -11.71 -5.77 -2.03
CA ASP A 31 -12.49 -5.08 -3.05
C ASP A 31 -11.59 -4.24 -3.97
N PRO A 32 -11.51 -4.57 -5.27
CA PRO A 32 -10.67 -3.84 -6.22
C PRO A 32 -11.11 -2.39 -6.42
N ALA A 33 -12.40 -2.07 -6.28
CA ALA A 33 -12.87 -0.69 -6.43
C ALA A 33 -12.37 0.20 -5.29
N THR A 34 -12.46 -0.30 -4.05
CA THR A 34 -11.86 0.35 -2.88
C THR A 34 -10.35 0.47 -3.02
N GLY A 35 -9.67 -0.58 -3.48
CA GLY A 35 -8.23 -0.56 -3.74
C GLY A 35 -7.81 0.52 -4.74
N ALA A 36 -8.55 0.66 -5.85
CA ALA A 36 -8.31 1.70 -6.85
C ALA A 36 -8.52 3.11 -6.27
N ALA A 37 -9.60 3.33 -5.51
CA ALA A 37 -9.87 4.62 -4.89
C ALA A 37 -8.76 5.04 -3.89
N HIS A 38 -8.18 4.08 -3.17
CA HIS A 38 -7.04 4.34 -2.29
C HIS A 38 -5.81 4.73 -3.11
N ALA A 39 -5.48 3.98 -4.17
CA ALA A 39 -4.34 4.27 -5.03
C ALA A 39 -4.42 5.66 -5.69
N ASP A 40 -5.61 6.08 -6.13
CA ASP A 40 -5.81 7.42 -6.70
C ASP A 40 -5.57 8.52 -5.67
N SER A 41 -6.13 8.36 -4.46
CA SER A 41 -5.91 9.28 -3.33
C SER A 41 -4.43 9.37 -2.93
N GLU A 42 -3.71 8.25 -2.97
CA GLU A 42 -2.28 8.19 -2.69
C GLU A 42 -1.45 8.89 -3.78
N ALA A 43 -1.83 8.71 -5.06
CA ALA A 43 -1.21 9.42 -6.16
C ALA A 43 -1.36 10.95 -5.99
N ASP A 44 -2.54 11.43 -5.59
CA ASP A 44 -2.78 12.85 -5.31
C ASP A 44 -1.90 13.37 -4.16
N ARG A 45 -1.79 12.60 -3.07
CA ARG A 45 -0.89 12.93 -1.95
C ARG A 45 0.57 12.98 -2.40
N ASN A 46 1.01 12.01 -3.19
CA ASN A 46 2.38 11.97 -3.72
C ASN A 46 2.67 13.17 -4.63
N VAL A 47 1.69 13.60 -5.43
CA VAL A 47 1.80 14.84 -6.22
C VAL A 47 1.96 16.05 -5.31
N GLU A 48 1.23 16.12 -4.19
CA GLU A 48 1.39 17.18 -3.22
C GLU A 48 2.77 17.15 -2.54
N HIS A 49 3.23 15.99 -2.08
CA HIS A 49 4.56 15.81 -1.49
C HIS A 49 5.67 16.21 -2.47
N LEU A 50 5.53 15.85 -3.75
CA LEU A 50 6.46 16.23 -4.80
C LEU A 50 6.49 17.75 -5.01
N ARG A 51 5.33 18.42 -5.01
CA ARG A 51 5.25 19.89 -5.09
C ARG A 51 5.90 20.59 -3.90
N ARG A 52 5.83 19.97 -2.71
CA ARG A 52 6.47 20.47 -1.49
C ARG A 52 7.96 20.15 -1.40
N GLY A 53 8.48 19.30 -2.30
CA GLY A 53 9.86 18.82 -2.28
C GLY A 53 10.14 17.80 -1.16
N GLU A 54 9.10 17.22 -0.57
CA GLU A 54 9.22 16.20 0.49
C GLU A 54 9.60 14.84 -0.08
N VAL A 55 9.26 14.59 -1.36
CA VAL A 55 9.69 13.42 -2.12
C VAL A 55 10.26 13.87 -3.45
N GLY A 56 11.27 13.17 -3.94
CA GLY A 56 11.94 13.46 -5.19
C GLY A 56 12.91 12.33 -5.54
N PRO A 57 13.64 12.43 -6.66
CA PRO A 57 14.74 11.51 -6.96
C PRO A 57 15.86 11.77 -5.95
N GLY A 58 15.71 11.26 -4.74
CA GLY A 58 16.73 11.35 -3.70
C GLY A 58 18.02 10.77 -4.25
N VAL A 59 19.08 11.57 -4.23
CA VAL A 59 20.43 11.02 -4.40
C VAL A 59 20.68 10.20 -3.14
N PRO A 60 21.00 8.89 -3.23
CA PRO A 60 21.31 8.10 -2.04
C PRO A 60 22.44 8.79 -1.27
N GLU A 61 22.23 9.04 0.02
CA GLU A 61 23.31 9.50 0.89
C GLU A 61 24.32 8.35 1.05
N GLU A 62 25.60 8.62 0.78
CA GLU A 62 26.72 7.67 0.84
C GLU A 62 27.01 7.17 2.26
#